data_AF-B4JCL8-F1
#
_entry.id   AF-B4JCL8-F1
#
_cell.length_a   1.000
_cell.length_b   1.000
_cell.length_c   1.000
_cell.angle_alpha   90.00
_cell.angle_beta   90.00
_cell.angle_gamma   90.00
#
_symmetry.space_group_name_H-M   'P 1'
#
loop_
_entity.id
_entity.type
_entity.pdbx_description
1 polymer ?
#
loop_
_entity_poly.entity_id
_entity_poly.type
_entity_poly.pdbx_seq_one_letter_code
_entity_poly.pdbx_strand_id
1 'polypeptide(L)'
;MRTVSLTICLLAAFLLSADVLAAVSRGNFKDAAHPGKCVINADTILSEGETKTDSNCQLISCHANGDASFSSCGVKGAPDPCKIGDKKYPKAEYPKCCINVLHCPDGDKEL
;
A
#
# COMPACT_ATOMS: atom_id res chain seq x y z
N MET A 1 30.49 34.69 -1.65
CA MET A 1 30.28 33.76 -0.52
C MET A 1 28.80 33.51 -0.19
N ARG A 2 27.96 34.54 0.05
CA ARG A 2 26.54 34.33 0.42
C ARG A 2 25.70 33.57 -0.63
N THR A 3 25.89 33.85 -1.91
CA THR A 3 25.19 33.18 -3.01
C THR A 3 25.63 31.73 -3.22
N VAL A 4 26.90 31.42 -2.95
CA VAL A 4 27.48 30.07 -3.05
C VAL A 4 26.98 29.18 -1.91
N SER A 5 26.90 29.70 -0.69
CA SER A 5 26.29 28.96 0.42
C SER A 5 24.81 28.67 0.20
N LEU A 6 24.05 29.62 -0.37
CA LEU A 6 22.62 29.43 -0.63
C LEU A 6 22.37 28.33 -1.68
N THR A 7 23.17 28.31 -2.74
CA THR A 7 23.08 27.30 -3.80
C THR A 7 23.49 25.91 -3.31
N ILE A 8 24.53 25.80 -2.48
CA ILE A 8 24.93 24.53 -1.85
C ILE A 8 23.83 23.98 -0.94
N CYS A 9 23.17 24.84 -0.13
CA CYS A 9 22.07 24.41 0.73
C CYS A 9 20.84 23.93 -0.06
N LEU A 10 20.50 24.61 -1.17
CA LEU A 10 19.39 24.22 -2.04
C LEU A 10 19.63 22.86 -2.72
N LEU A 11 20.85 22.61 -3.18
CA LEU A 11 21.25 21.32 -3.77
C LEU A 11 21.23 20.19 -2.73
N ALA A 12 21.71 20.44 -1.50
CA ALA A 12 21.68 19.46 -0.42
C ALA A 12 20.24 19.09 -0.01
N ALA A 13 19.31 20.06 0.02
CA ALA A 13 17.91 19.81 0.33
C ALA A 13 17.21 18.94 -0.74
N PHE A 14 17.55 19.13 -2.02
CA PHE A 14 17.02 18.31 -3.12
C PHE A 14 17.56 16.87 -3.12
N LEU A 15 18.78 16.66 -2.63
CA LEU A 15 19.39 15.32 -2.55
C LEU A 15 18.91 14.50 -1.35
N LEU A 16 18.27 15.14 -0.36
CA LEU A 16 17.79 14.50 0.87
C LEU A 16 16.29 14.14 0.82
N SER A 17 15.58 14.41 -0.28
CA SER A 17 14.23 13.92 -0.46
C SER A 17 14.27 12.41 -0.71
N ALA A 18 14.05 11.62 0.34
CA ALA A 18 13.79 10.20 0.21
C ALA A 18 12.38 10.02 -0.39
N ASP A 19 12.29 9.44 -1.59
CA ASP A 19 11.02 9.03 -2.16
C ASP A 19 10.44 7.87 -1.33
N VAL A 20 9.47 8.16 -0.48
CA VAL A 20 8.68 7.12 0.18
C VAL A 20 7.60 6.67 -0.81
N LEU A 21 7.88 5.63 -1.59
CA LEU A 21 6.84 4.95 -2.38
C LEU A 21 5.91 4.21 -1.41
N ALA A 22 4.85 4.89 -0.97
CA ALA A 22 3.72 4.23 -0.37
C ALA A 22 2.99 3.44 -1.46
N ALA A 23 2.78 2.14 -1.26
CA ALA A 23 2.02 1.30 -2.19
C ALA A 23 0.50 1.51 -2.00
N VAL A 24 0.09 2.79 -1.96
CA VAL A 24 -1.26 3.26 -1.69
C VAL A 24 -1.76 4.03 -2.89
N SER A 25 -2.86 3.59 -3.48
CA SER A 25 -3.63 4.39 -4.44
C SER A 25 -4.80 5.07 -3.75
N ARG A 26 -5.28 6.18 -4.33
CA ARG A 26 -6.46 6.90 -3.85
C ARG A 26 -7.37 7.23 -5.02
N GLY A 27 -8.67 7.34 -4.76
CA GLY A 27 -9.66 7.80 -5.73
C GLY A 27 -10.96 8.19 -5.06
N ASN A 28 -11.84 8.84 -5.81
CA ASN A 28 -13.16 9.22 -5.35
C ASN A 28 -14.21 8.27 -5.95
N PHE A 29 -14.96 7.60 -5.07
CA PHE A 29 -15.92 6.54 -5.37
C PHE A 29 -17.32 6.93 -4.88
N LYS A 30 -17.64 8.23 -4.95
CA LYS A 30 -18.98 8.72 -4.64
C LYS A 30 -19.99 8.18 -5.64
N ASP A 31 -21.18 7.89 -5.14
CA ASP A 31 -22.31 7.48 -5.96
C ASP A 31 -23.58 8.19 -5.46
N ALA A 32 -24.42 8.64 -6.39
CA ALA A 32 -25.63 9.39 -6.05
C ALA A 32 -26.71 8.53 -5.35
N ALA A 33 -26.75 7.23 -5.63
CA ALA A 33 -27.64 6.28 -4.95
C ALA A 33 -27.13 5.89 -3.56
N HIS A 34 -25.85 6.13 -3.26
CA HIS A 34 -25.24 5.89 -1.96
C HIS A 34 -24.50 7.13 -1.40
N PRO A 35 -25.22 8.21 -1.03
CA PRO A 35 -24.60 9.44 -0.55
C PRO A 35 -23.69 9.22 0.67
N GLY A 36 -22.50 9.81 0.63
CA GLY A 36 -21.52 9.74 1.73
C GLY A 36 -20.78 8.41 1.87
N LYS A 37 -20.97 7.47 0.93
CA LYS A 37 -20.31 6.16 0.94
C LYS A 37 -19.28 6.04 -0.19
N CYS A 38 -18.35 5.10 -0.02
CA CYS A 38 -17.44 4.66 -1.08
C CYS A 38 -18.01 3.43 -1.78
N VAL A 39 -18.46 3.59 -3.02
CA VAL A 39 -18.96 2.49 -3.87
C VAL A 39 -17.81 1.99 -4.74
N ILE A 40 -17.09 0.97 -4.27
CA ILE A 40 -15.91 0.44 -4.97
C ILE A 40 -16.32 -0.44 -6.15
N ASN A 41 -17.31 -1.30 -5.93
CA ASN A 41 -17.95 -2.16 -6.92
C ASN A 41 -19.33 -2.58 -6.38
N ALA A 42 -20.08 -3.37 -7.15
CA ALA A 42 -21.43 -3.80 -6.80
C ALA A 42 -21.54 -4.48 -5.41
N ASP A 43 -20.48 -5.18 -4.98
CA ASP A 43 -20.47 -5.97 -3.75
C ASP A 43 -19.71 -5.28 -2.59
N THR A 44 -19.20 -4.07 -2.82
CA THR A 44 -18.35 -3.35 -1.85
C THR A 44 -18.75 -1.88 -1.80
N ILE A 45 -19.67 -1.61 -0.88
CA ILE A 45 -20.12 -0.27 -0.51
C ILE A 45 -19.73 -0.07 0.95
N LEU A 46 -18.84 0.88 1.20
CA LEU A 46 -18.30 1.17 2.53
C LEU A 46 -18.78 2.53 3.02
N SER A 47 -19.15 2.60 4.29
CA SER A 47 -19.43 3.84 4.99
C SER A 47 -18.12 4.53 5.36
N GLU A 48 -18.17 5.85 5.59
CA GLU A 48 -17.00 6.59 6.06
C GLU A 48 -16.37 5.94 7.31
N GLY A 49 -15.05 5.75 7.28
CA GLY A 49 -14.29 5.09 8.35
C GLY A 49 -14.26 3.56 8.26
N GLU A 50 -15.10 2.94 7.42
CA GLU A 50 -15.06 1.49 7.22
C GLU A 50 -13.87 1.06 6.37
N THR A 51 -13.39 -0.15 6.66
CA THR A 51 -12.29 -0.77 5.94
C THR A 51 -12.66 -2.19 5.53
N LYS A 52 -12.07 -2.69 4.43
CA LYS A 52 -12.28 -4.05 3.94
C LYS A 52 -11.03 -4.56 3.24
N THR A 53 -10.63 -5.79 3.52
CA THR A 53 -9.64 -6.48 2.69
C THR A 53 -10.30 -7.01 1.42
N ASP A 54 -9.73 -6.67 0.26
CA ASP A 54 -10.21 -7.19 -1.03
C ASP A 54 -9.65 -8.59 -1.34
N SER A 55 -10.12 -9.19 -2.43
CA SER A 55 -9.64 -10.50 -2.90
C SER A 55 -8.15 -10.56 -3.25
N ASN A 56 -7.52 -9.41 -3.51
CA ASN A 56 -6.11 -9.31 -3.88
C ASN A 56 -5.20 -9.10 -2.65
N CYS A 57 -5.77 -9.07 -1.43
CA CYS A 57 -5.10 -8.66 -0.20
C CYS A 57 -4.65 -7.18 -0.24
N GLN A 58 -5.58 -6.32 -0.62
CA GLN A 58 -5.44 -4.87 -0.51
C GLN A 58 -6.40 -4.37 0.57
N LEU A 59 -5.93 -3.47 1.44
CA LEU A 59 -6.80 -2.81 2.40
C LEU A 59 -7.47 -1.61 1.73
N ILE A 60 -8.79 -1.69 1.57
CA ILE A 60 -9.63 -0.57 1.18
C ILE A 60 -10.00 0.19 2.45
N SER A 61 -9.83 1.51 2.45
CA SER A 61 -10.30 2.39 3.53
C SER A 61 -11.17 3.49 2.94
N CYS A 62 -12.40 3.60 3.43
CA CYS A 62 -13.32 4.65 3.03
C CYS A 62 -13.18 5.87 3.94
N HIS A 63 -13.13 7.05 3.32
CA HIS A 63 -13.00 8.35 3.93
C HIS A 63 -14.23 9.21 3.57
N ALA A 64 -14.23 10.44 4.07
CA ALA A 64 -15.29 11.40 3.81
C ALA A 64 -15.54 11.62 2.30
N ASN A 65 -16.77 11.97 1.95
CA ASN A 65 -17.18 12.33 0.58
C ASN A 65 -16.92 11.25 -0.49
N GLY A 66 -16.87 9.99 -0.08
CA GLY A 66 -16.64 8.86 -0.98
C GLY A 66 -15.17 8.71 -1.42
N ASP A 67 -14.24 9.42 -0.79
CA ASP A 67 -12.82 9.20 -1.04
C ASP A 67 -12.40 7.84 -0.46
N ALA A 68 -11.67 7.05 -1.23
CA ALA A 68 -11.14 5.77 -0.77
C ALA A 68 -9.63 5.67 -1.03
N SER A 69 -8.92 5.02 -0.12
CA SER A 69 -7.53 4.63 -0.30
C SER A 69 -7.41 3.11 -0.35
N PHE A 70 -6.46 2.63 -1.13
CA PHE A 70 -6.20 1.20 -1.29
C PHE A 70 -4.73 0.90 -1.03
N SER A 71 -4.45 0.21 0.08
CA SER A 71 -3.08 -0.11 0.51
C SER A 71 -2.73 -1.55 0.11
N SER A 72 -1.81 -1.70 -0.83
CA SER A 72 -1.34 -3.01 -1.30
C SER A 72 -0.16 -3.52 -0.45
N CYS A 73 0.21 -4.79 -0.62
CA CYS A 73 1.32 -5.42 0.10
C CYS A 73 2.71 -4.84 -0.19
N GLY A 74 2.83 -3.88 -1.10
CA GLY A 74 4.10 -3.32 -1.54
C GLY A 74 4.94 -4.27 -2.39
N VAL A 75 6.08 -3.76 -2.86
CA VAL A 75 7.08 -4.55 -3.58
C VAL A 75 7.86 -5.38 -2.56
N LYS A 76 8.03 -6.66 -2.85
CA LYS A 76 8.82 -7.58 -2.03
C LYS A 76 10.02 -8.08 -2.80
N GLY A 77 11.16 -8.13 -2.12
CA GLY A 77 12.39 -8.71 -2.62
C GLY A 77 12.77 -9.94 -1.81
N ALA A 78 13.35 -10.93 -2.46
CA ALA A 78 14.06 -12.02 -1.81
C ALA A 78 15.58 -11.83 -2.01
N PRO A 79 16.40 -11.94 -0.97
CA PRO A 79 17.85 -12.00 -1.16
C PRO A 79 18.21 -13.29 -1.88
N ASP A 80 19.18 -13.26 -2.79
CA ASP A 80 19.72 -14.50 -3.35
C ASP A 80 20.41 -15.33 -2.25
N PRO A 81 20.33 -16.68 -2.30
CA PRO A 81 19.69 -17.52 -3.33
C PRO A 81 18.19 -17.81 -3.07
N CYS A 82 17.53 -17.12 -2.14
CA CYS A 82 16.14 -17.37 -1.78
C CYS A 82 15.16 -16.96 -2.88
N LYS A 83 13.96 -17.54 -2.87
CA LYS A 83 12.87 -17.24 -3.81
C LYS A 83 11.55 -17.01 -3.07
N ILE A 84 10.81 -15.99 -3.50
CA ILE A 84 9.46 -15.71 -2.99
C ILE A 84 8.51 -16.79 -3.53
N GLY A 85 7.90 -17.54 -2.63
CA GLY A 85 6.86 -18.53 -2.88
C GLY A 85 5.45 -17.97 -2.67
N ASP A 86 4.50 -18.87 -2.48
CA ASP A 86 3.07 -18.52 -2.36
C ASP A 86 2.75 -17.72 -1.09
N LYS A 87 1.55 -17.12 -1.07
CA LYS A 87 1.01 -16.49 0.15
C LYS A 87 0.83 -17.55 1.24
N LYS A 88 1.39 -17.31 2.42
CA LYS A 88 1.26 -18.19 3.58
C LYS A 88 -0.16 -18.18 4.15
N TYR A 89 -0.82 -17.02 4.11
CA TYR A 89 -2.17 -16.83 4.66
C TYR A 89 -3.13 -16.18 3.65
N PRO A 90 -3.42 -16.84 2.51
CA PRO A 90 -4.13 -16.21 1.39
C PRO A 90 -5.55 -15.75 1.72
N LYS A 91 -6.18 -16.29 2.78
CA LYS A 91 -7.54 -15.95 3.24
C LYS A 91 -7.56 -15.08 4.50
N ALA A 92 -6.41 -14.64 5.00
CA ALA A 92 -6.38 -13.75 6.16
C ALA A 92 -6.71 -12.31 5.76
N GLU A 93 -7.02 -11.46 6.73
CA GLU A 93 -7.15 -10.03 6.52
C GLU A 93 -5.79 -9.37 6.26
N TYR A 94 -5.79 -8.21 5.61
CA TYR A 94 -4.61 -7.37 5.48
C TYR A 94 -4.12 -6.92 6.88
N PRO A 95 -2.79 -6.86 7.12
CA PRO A 95 -1.68 -7.17 6.22
C PRO A 95 -1.25 -8.65 6.27
N LYS A 96 -1.91 -9.50 7.05
CA LYS A 96 -1.45 -10.88 7.26
C LYS A 96 -1.47 -11.71 5.97
N CYS A 97 -2.44 -11.47 5.09
CA CYS A 97 -2.46 -12.10 3.77
C CYS A 97 -1.35 -11.62 2.82
N CYS A 98 -0.56 -10.63 3.22
CA CYS A 98 0.64 -10.24 2.50
C CYS A 98 1.80 -11.18 2.78
N ILE A 99 1.78 -12.01 3.82
CA ILE A 99 2.97 -12.82 4.13
C ILE A 99 3.16 -13.89 3.04
N ASN A 100 4.34 -13.91 2.42
CA ASN A 100 4.74 -14.95 1.49
C ASN A 100 5.66 -15.96 2.21
N VAL A 101 5.66 -17.20 1.74
CA VAL A 101 6.72 -18.15 2.09
C VAL A 101 7.98 -17.75 1.31
N LEU A 102 9.12 -17.72 1.98
CA LEU A 102 10.43 -17.51 1.37
C LEU A 102 11.18 -18.84 1.39
N HIS A 103 11.42 -19.40 0.20
CA HIS A 103 12.18 -20.63 0.05
C HIS A 103 13.68 -20.32 -0.01
N CYS A 104 14.41 -20.73 1.01
CA CYS A 104 15.87 -20.57 1.10
C CYS A 104 16.55 -21.95 1.24
N PRO A 105 17.85 -22.08 0.90
CA PRO A 105 18.58 -23.34 1.07
C PRO A 105 18.69 -23.81 2.52
N ASP A 106 18.63 -22.90 3.50
CA ASP A 106 18.65 -23.20 4.93
C ASP A 106 17.26 -23.44 5.54
N GLY A 107 16.20 -23.40 4.72
CA GLY A 107 14.82 -23.65 5.10
C GLY A 107 13.86 -22.51 4.78
N ASP A 108 12.57 -22.80 4.90
CA ASP A 108 11.51 -21.86 4.59
C ASP A 108 11.32 -20.81 5.70
N LYS A 109 11.12 -19.55 5.29
CA LYS A 109 10.90 -18.40 6.18
C LYS A 109 9.64 -17.62 5.78
N GLU A 110 9.23 -16.67 6.61
CA GLU A 110 8.18 -15.70 6.25
C GLU A 110 8.81 -14.43 5.70
N LEU A 111 8.19 -13.86 4.67
CA LEU A 111 8.51 -12.56 4.09
C LEU A 111 7.33 -11.59 4.24
#